data_AF-A0AAN7H609-F1
#
_entry.id   AF-A0AAN7H609-F1
#
_cell.length_a   1.000
_cell.length_b   1.000
_cell.length_c   1.000
_cell.angle_alpha   90.00
_cell.angle_beta   90.00
_cell.angle_gamma   90.00
#
_symmetry.space_group_name_H-M   'P 1'
#
loop_
_entity.id
_entity.type
_entity.pdbx_description
1 polymer ?
#
loop_
_entity_poly.entity_id
_entity_poly.type
_entity_poly.pdbx_seq_one_letter_code
_entity_poly.pdbx_strand_id
1 'polypeptide(L)'
;MLSSTGSLKLLAAIVAIFNTASGIPLASIGPRAAECSRDVLAAAADAYVAAQSAGSLDLLQKVVADKWEYEENNVRIDAKKSVLRKKLKIDHRRTIYDLVQCATYTELVITDSANPYVIGTQIRHGADGRVTLFDSVASTTGSWLFDAKKTLEYVSKETWDPIPESKWDTREHIQAAGDAYMSMWDNATAASAVPWGTPCTRVEGGAFASSCTSGIPSNNNQAPNTRRRYVIDQAMGSVNILCVWEHMMNAADSHEFRLENGKVRYIHTMTECGGRTCRL
;
A
#
# COMPACT_ATOMS: atom_id res chain seq x y z
N MET A 1 -50.67 -79.30 12.82
CA MET A 1 -51.29 -78.11 12.20
C MET A 1 -50.20 -77.08 11.97
N LEU A 2 -50.18 -76.54 10.74
CA LEU A 2 -49.54 -75.33 10.18
C LEU A 2 -48.64 -74.46 11.09
N SER A 3 -47.64 -73.73 10.63
CA SER A 3 -46.91 -73.56 9.36
C SER A 3 -45.93 -72.40 9.62
N SER A 4 -44.91 -72.28 8.76
CA SER A 4 -44.24 -71.02 8.36
C SER A 4 -42.97 -70.59 9.11
N THR A 5 -41.87 -71.21 8.69
CA THR A 5 -40.68 -70.60 8.05
C THR A 5 -40.33 -69.13 8.28
N GLY A 6 -39.06 -68.89 8.62
CA GLY A 6 -38.35 -67.62 8.42
C GLY A 6 -36.83 -67.80 8.59
N SER A 7 -36.10 -67.70 7.47
CA SER A 7 -34.72 -68.13 7.27
C SER A 7 -33.63 -67.28 7.96
N LEU A 8 -32.59 -67.99 8.39
CA LEU A 8 -31.33 -67.53 8.95
C LEU A 8 -30.48 -66.81 7.88
N LYS A 9 -30.08 -65.55 8.11
CA LYS A 9 -29.09 -64.85 7.28
C LYS A 9 -27.79 -64.65 8.06
N LEU A 10 -26.76 -65.36 7.60
CA LEU A 10 -25.37 -65.28 8.00
C LEU A 10 -24.76 -63.99 7.40
N LEU A 11 -24.35 -63.04 8.23
CA LEU A 11 -23.55 -61.88 7.80
C LEU A 11 -22.08 -62.29 7.77
N ALA A 12 -21.52 -62.42 6.57
CA ALA A 12 -20.08 -62.47 6.35
C ALA A 12 -19.51 -61.04 6.41
N ALA A 13 -18.55 -60.82 7.31
CA ALA A 13 -17.79 -59.58 7.39
C ALA A 13 -16.75 -59.52 6.26
N ILE A 14 -16.91 -58.57 5.35
CA ILE A 14 -15.92 -58.25 4.32
C ILE A 14 -14.92 -57.26 4.94
N VAL A 15 -13.68 -57.70 5.14
CA VAL A 15 -12.53 -56.84 5.48
C VAL A 15 -12.05 -56.19 4.18
N ALA A 16 -12.39 -54.92 3.97
CA ALA A 16 -11.82 -54.11 2.90
C ALA A 16 -10.50 -53.49 3.37
N ILE A 17 -9.39 -53.91 2.76
CA ILE A 17 -8.06 -53.32 2.96
C ILE A 17 -8.03 -52.02 2.14
N PHE A 18 -8.18 -50.88 2.81
CA PHE A 18 -7.93 -49.57 2.20
C PHE A 18 -6.42 -49.28 2.22
N ASN A 19 -5.76 -49.44 1.08
CA ASN A 19 -4.46 -48.81 0.82
C ASN A 19 -4.71 -47.30 0.56
N THR A 20 -4.73 -46.48 1.61
CA THR A 20 -4.63 -45.02 1.42
C THR A 20 -3.16 -44.67 1.26
N ALA A 21 -2.70 -44.62 0.01
CA ALA A 21 -1.45 -43.97 -0.32
C ALA A 21 -1.52 -42.50 0.13
N SER A 22 -0.78 -42.17 1.19
CA SER A 22 -0.57 -40.79 1.62
C SER A 22 0.25 -40.05 0.57
N GLY A 23 -0.42 -39.56 -0.47
CA GLY A 23 0.12 -38.55 -1.36
C GLY A 23 0.26 -37.26 -0.56
N ILE A 24 1.48 -36.93 -0.13
CA ILE A 24 1.83 -35.58 0.30
C ILE A 24 1.62 -34.71 -0.94
N PRO A 25 0.72 -33.70 -0.92
CA PRO A 25 0.71 -32.73 -1.99
C PRO A 25 2.03 -31.97 -1.87
N LEU A 26 2.97 -32.21 -2.79
CA LEU A 26 4.02 -31.24 -3.04
C LEU A 26 3.32 -29.95 -3.42
N ALA A 27 3.24 -29.00 -2.49
CA ALA A 27 3.00 -27.62 -2.85
C ALA A 27 4.11 -27.24 -3.83
N SER A 28 3.75 -27.03 -5.09
CA SER A 28 4.65 -26.45 -6.08
C SER A 28 5.03 -25.07 -5.58
N ILE A 29 6.24 -24.94 -5.01
CA ILE A 29 6.93 -23.66 -4.94
C ILE A 29 7.41 -23.41 -6.37
N GLY A 30 6.50 -23.00 -7.25
CA GLY A 30 6.88 -22.52 -8.57
C GLY A 30 7.72 -21.25 -8.38
N PRO A 31 8.86 -21.08 -9.06
CA PRO A 31 9.47 -19.77 -9.15
C PRO A 31 8.52 -18.86 -9.91
N ARG A 32 7.93 -17.86 -9.24
CA ARG A 32 7.17 -16.81 -9.93
C ARG A 32 8.08 -15.61 -10.20
N ALA A 33 8.53 -15.57 -11.45
CA ALA A 33 9.10 -14.49 -12.26
C ALA A 33 10.39 -13.81 -11.77
N ALA A 34 11.50 -14.11 -12.49
CA ALA A 34 12.66 -13.22 -12.57
C ALA A 34 12.29 -11.77 -12.98
N GLU A 35 11.05 -11.54 -13.44
CA GLU A 35 10.53 -10.26 -13.96
C GLU A 35 10.04 -9.30 -12.85
N CYS A 36 9.82 -9.75 -11.61
CA CYS A 36 9.49 -8.87 -10.47
C CYS A 36 10.65 -8.74 -9.47
N SER A 37 11.88 -8.78 -9.98
CA SER A 37 13.06 -8.53 -9.16
C SER A 37 13.07 -7.10 -8.64
N ARG A 38 13.73 -6.89 -7.49
CA ARG A 38 13.91 -5.55 -6.91
C ARG A 38 14.52 -4.58 -7.92
N ASP A 39 15.45 -5.05 -8.76
CA ASP A 39 16.13 -4.22 -9.76
C ASP A 39 15.18 -3.75 -10.87
N VAL A 40 14.25 -4.60 -11.33
CA VAL A 40 13.21 -4.20 -12.30
C VAL A 40 12.30 -3.13 -11.71
N LEU A 41 11.82 -3.36 -10.48
CA LEU A 41 10.97 -2.41 -9.77
C LEU A 41 11.69 -1.08 -9.50
N ALA A 42 12.98 -1.13 -9.13
CA ALA A 42 13.81 0.05 -8.93
C ALA A 42 14.04 0.83 -10.22
N ALA A 43 14.32 0.16 -11.33
CA ALA A 43 14.47 0.81 -12.63
C ALA A 43 13.19 1.56 -13.06
N ALA A 44 12.01 0.97 -12.82
CA ALA A 44 10.73 1.63 -13.08
C ALA A 44 10.49 2.84 -12.16
N ALA A 45 10.77 2.71 -10.87
CA ALA A 45 10.66 3.82 -9.92
C ALA A 45 11.63 4.96 -10.26
N ASP A 46 12.88 4.66 -10.62
CA ASP A 46 13.86 5.66 -11.04
C ASP A 46 13.44 6.34 -12.36
N ALA A 47 12.89 5.60 -13.32
CA ALA A 47 12.34 6.18 -14.55
C ALA A 47 11.15 7.12 -14.26
N TYR A 48 10.28 6.76 -13.31
CA TYR A 48 9.20 7.63 -12.83
C TYR A 48 9.72 8.92 -12.20
N VAL A 49 10.70 8.82 -11.29
CA VAL A 49 11.33 9.98 -10.64
C VAL A 49 11.98 10.90 -11.69
N ALA A 50 12.66 10.31 -12.67
CA ALA A 50 13.30 11.06 -13.75
C ALA A 50 12.26 11.75 -14.66
N ALA A 51 11.18 11.05 -15.01
CA ALA A 51 10.07 11.59 -15.79
C ALA A 51 9.41 12.79 -15.08
N GLN A 52 9.10 12.65 -13.78
CA GLN A 52 8.55 13.72 -12.95
C GLN A 52 9.52 14.91 -12.85
N SER A 53 10.82 14.63 -12.67
CA SER A 53 11.85 15.67 -12.60
C SER A 53 11.98 16.46 -13.89
N ALA A 54 11.78 15.80 -15.03
CA ALA A 54 11.88 16.40 -16.36
C ALA A 54 10.57 17.06 -16.83
N GLY A 55 9.41 16.67 -16.27
CA GLY A 55 8.11 17.04 -16.82
C GLY A 55 7.82 16.33 -18.16
N SER A 56 8.41 15.16 -18.40
CA SER A 56 8.34 14.43 -19.68
C SER A 56 8.05 12.94 -19.46
N LEU A 57 7.17 12.39 -20.31
CA LEU A 57 6.84 10.97 -20.32
C LEU A 57 7.84 10.11 -21.12
N ASP A 58 8.74 10.73 -21.88
CA ASP A 58 9.65 10.01 -22.78
C ASP A 58 10.58 9.05 -22.01
N LEU A 59 10.93 9.42 -20.79
CA LEU A 59 11.78 8.61 -19.90
C LEU A 59 11.08 7.33 -19.41
N LEU A 60 9.75 7.24 -19.54
CA LEU A 60 8.97 6.06 -19.17
C LEU A 60 8.95 4.99 -20.27
N GLN A 61 9.23 5.34 -21.53
CA GLN A 61 8.99 4.47 -22.70
C GLN A 61 9.66 3.09 -22.60
N LYS A 62 10.81 3.01 -21.92
CA LYS A 62 11.56 1.75 -21.76
C LYS A 62 10.93 0.82 -20.72
N VAL A 63 10.21 1.35 -19.74
CA VAL A 63 9.69 0.58 -18.59
C VAL A 63 8.20 0.28 -18.68
N VAL A 64 7.41 1.05 -19.44
CA VAL A 64 5.94 0.90 -19.51
C VAL A 64 5.48 -0.12 -20.54
N ALA A 65 4.45 -0.91 -20.25
CA ALA A 65 3.81 -1.78 -21.23
C ALA A 65 3.26 -0.97 -22.43
N ASP A 66 3.02 -1.63 -23.57
CA ASP A 66 2.45 -0.98 -24.77
C ASP A 66 1.14 -0.24 -24.47
N LYS A 67 0.37 -0.81 -23.53
CA LYS A 67 -0.80 -0.18 -22.92
C LYS A 67 -0.54 -0.06 -21.43
N TRP A 68 -0.45 1.17 -20.97
CA TRP A 68 -0.35 1.51 -19.56
C TRP A 68 -1.33 2.63 -19.24
N GLU A 69 -1.64 2.76 -17.97
CA GLU A 69 -2.68 3.64 -17.47
C GLU A 69 -2.11 4.59 -16.42
N TYR A 70 -2.74 5.76 -16.29
CA TYR A 70 -2.34 6.76 -15.31
C TYR A 70 -3.55 7.24 -14.53
N GLU A 71 -3.49 7.05 -13.21
CA GLU A 71 -4.47 7.52 -12.27
C GLU A 71 -3.86 8.57 -11.35
N GLU A 72 -4.59 9.66 -11.13
CA GLU A 72 -4.19 10.72 -10.22
C GLU A 72 -5.38 11.20 -9.43
N ASN A 73 -5.19 11.31 -8.12
CA ASN A 73 -6.20 11.71 -7.14
C ASN A 73 -7.50 10.92 -7.31
N ASN A 74 -7.40 9.59 -7.38
CA ASN A 74 -8.50 8.65 -7.57
C ASN A 74 -9.27 8.77 -8.90
N VAL A 75 -8.74 9.51 -9.88
CA VAL A 75 -9.39 9.70 -11.19
C VAL A 75 -8.46 9.22 -12.30
N ARG A 76 -8.99 8.37 -13.18
CA ARG A 76 -8.27 7.96 -14.38
C ARG A 76 -8.19 9.11 -15.37
N ILE A 77 -6.97 9.52 -15.75
CA ILE A 77 -6.74 10.64 -16.65
C ILE A 77 -5.70 10.31 -17.73
N ASP A 78 -5.64 11.15 -18.77
CA ASP A 78 -4.54 11.12 -19.73
C ASP A 78 -3.25 11.60 -19.04
N ALA A 79 -2.20 10.77 -19.04
CA ALA A 79 -0.89 11.13 -18.48
C ALA A 79 -0.29 12.41 -19.10
N LYS A 80 -0.72 12.81 -20.30
CA LYS A 80 -0.30 14.09 -20.90
C LYS A 80 -0.90 15.32 -20.21
N LYS A 81 -1.86 15.13 -19.31
CA LYS A 81 -2.50 16.19 -18.52
C LYS A 81 -2.16 16.09 -17.02
N SER A 82 -1.35 15.12 -16.62
CA SER A 82 -1.06 14.83 -15.21
C SER A 82 0.09 15.65 -14.63
N VAL A 83 0.32 15.48 -13.32
CA VAL A 83 1.46 16.08 -12.62
C VAL A 83 2.81 15.67 -13.21
N LEU A 84 2.92 14.51 -13.89
CA LEU A 84 4.14 14.09 -14.60
C LEU A 84 4.57 15.03 -15.74
N ARG A 85 3.68 15.91 -16.22
CA ARG A 85 4.01 16.92 -17.23
C ARG A 85 4.49 18.24 -16.64
N LYS A 86 4.54 18.34 -15.31
CA LYS A 86 5.13 19.46 -14.61
C LYS A 86 6.57 19.11 -14.27
N LYS A 87 7.51 19.95 -14.70
CA LYS A 87 8.90 19.83 -14.28
C LYS A 87 8.99 20.20 -12.80
N LEU A 88 9.29 19.24 -11.94
CA LEU A 88 9.40 19.46 -10.50
C LEU A 88 10.81 19.13 -9.99
N LYS A 89 11.43 20.03 -9.22
CA LYS A 89 12.68 19.74 -8.53
C LYS A 89 12.37 18.91 -7.28
N ILE A 90 12.72 17.64 -7.30
CA ILE A 90 12.49 16.72 -6.17
C ILE A 90 13.54 17.00 -5.09
N ASP A 91 13.09 17.32 -3.87
CA ASP A 91 13.95 17.62 -2.73
C ASP A 91 14.11 16.40 -1.80
N HIS A 92 13.14 15.48 -1.80
CA HIS A 92 13.22 14.21 -1.09
C HIS A 92 12.49 13.12 -1.87
N ARG A 93 13.01 11.89 -1.80
CA ARG A 93 12.40 10.69 -2.35
C ARG A 93 12.57 9.51 -1.40
N ARG A 94 11.55 8.66 -1.30
CA ARG A 94 11.64 7.35 -0.67
C ARG A 94 10.83 6.35 -1.47
N THR A 95 11.36 5.14 -1.66
CA THR A 95 10.68 4.08 -2.41
C THR A 95 10.69 2.78 -1.60
N ILE A 96 9.56 2.10 -1.55
CA ILE A 96 9.41 0.74 -1.03
C ILE A 96 9.01 -0.22 -2.16
N TYR A 97 9.35 -1.50 -2.00
CA TYR A 97 9.27 -2.53 -3.04
C TYR A 97 8.44 -3.73 -2.59
N ASP A 98 7.31 -3.94 -3.25
CA ASP A 98 6.45 -5.10 -3.07
C ASP A 98 6.79 -6.16 -4.11
N LEU A 99 7.67 -7.09 -3.74
CA LEU A 99 8.11 -8.18 -4.61
C LEU A 99 7.01 -9.24 -4.84
N VAL A 100 5.97 -9.26 -4.00
CA VAL A 100 4.86 -10.24 -4.11
C VAL A 100 3.81 -9.74 -5.09
N GLN A 101 3.46 -8.46 -5.03
CA GLN A 101 2.48 -7.83 -5.94
C GLN A 101 3.13 -7.13 -7.14
N CYS A 102 4.45 -7.24 -7.31
CA CYS A 102 5.19 -6.60 -8.40
C CYS A 102 4.91 -5.09 -8.48
N ALA A 103 5.04 -4.40 -7.35
CA ALA A 103 4.69 -2.99 -7.25
C ALA A 103 5.71 -2.21 -6.42
N THR A 104 5.75 -0.89 -6.62
CA THR A 104 6.47 0.03 -5.73
C THR A 104 5.54 1.10 -5.22
N TYR A 105 5.88 1.70 -4.08
CA TYR A 105 5.35 2.99 -3.68
C TYR A 105 6.52 3.97 -3.58
N THR A 106 6.36 5.16 -4.17
CA THR A 106 7.36 6.23 -4.12
C THR A 106 6.73 7.50 -3.56
N GLU A 107 7.27 8.00 -2.45
CA GLU A 107 6.99 9.33 -1.90
C GLU A 107 7.98 10.33 -2.52
N LEU A 108 7.46 11.46 -2.99
CA LEU A 108 8.22 12.62 -3.44
C LEU A 108 7.81 13.86 -2.65
N VAL A 109 8.78 14.66 -2.22
CA VAL A 109 8.56 15.99 -1.64
C VAL A 109 9.22 17.05 -2.50
N ILE A 110 8.45 18.08 -2.84
CA ILE A 110 8.82 19.19 -3.70
C ILE A 110 8.49 20.47 -2.94
N THR A 111 9.52 21.23 -2.57
CA THR A 111 9.41 22.42 -1.70
C THR A 111 9.50 23.75 -2.45
N ASP A 112 9.53 23.71 -3.79
CA ASP A 112 9.41 24.89 -4.64
C ASP A 112 8.15 25.68 -4.25
N SER A 113 8.32 26.92 -3.80
CA SER A 113 7.20 27.75 -3.36
C SER A 113 6.21 28.09 -4.47
N ALA A 114 6.62 28.07 -5.73
CA ALA A 114 5.71 28.32 -6.85
C ALA A 114 4.84 27.11 -7.17
N ASN A 115 5.36 25.90 -6.97
CA ASN A 115 4.68 24.64 -7.28
C ASN A 115 5.02 23.56 -6.25
N PRO A 116 4.58 23.70 -4.98
CA PRO A 116 4.90 22.73 -3.95
C PRO A 116 4.02 21.48 -4.10
N TYR A 117 4.61 20.31 -3.89
CA TYR A 117 3.90 19.04 -3.97
C TYR A 117 4.44 18.05 -2.94
N VAL A 118 3.54 17.21 -2.43
CA VAL A 118 3.88 15.94 -1.77
C VAL A 118 3.08 14.87 -2.50
N ILE A 119 3.79 13.96 -3.17
CA ILE A 119 3.21 13.00 -4.11
C ILE A 119 3.54 11.59 -3.64
N GLY A 120 2.52 10.75 -3.51
CA GLY A 120 2.66 9.33 -3.26
C GLY A 120 2.18 8.55 -4.48
N THR A 121 3.06 7.79 -5.12
CA THR A 121 2.71 7.03 -6.33
C THR A 121 2.96 5.54 -6.14
N GLN A 122 1.92 4.73 -6.34
CA GLN A 122 2.04 3.30 -6.53
C GLN A 122 2.30 3.00 -8.01
N ILE A 123 3.32 2.19 -8.30
CA ILE A 123 3.69 1.76 -9.67
C ILE A 123 3.47 0.25 -9.73
N ARG A 124 2.59 -0.21 -10.62
CA ARG A 124 2.22 -1.63 -10.75
C ARG A 124 2.72 -2.18 -12.07
N HIS A 125 3.21 -3.42 -12.03
CA HIS A 125 3.78 -4.09 -13.19
C HIS A 125 2.89 -5.24 -13.67
N GLY A 126 2.92 -5.47 -14.98
CA GLY A 126 2.36 -6.66 -15.61
C GLY A 126 3.24 -7.89 -15.33
N ALA A 127 2.78 -9.04 -15.83
CA ALA A 127 3.52 -10.29 -15.70
C ALA A 127 4.90 -10.23 -16.37
N ASP A 128 5.06 -9.40 -17.40
CA ASP A 128 6.30 -9.16 -18.17
C ASP A 128 7.27 -8.18 -17.49
N GLY A 129 7.00 -7.77 -16.25
CA GLY A 129 7.80 -6.80 -15.51
C GLY A 129 7.71 -5.36 -16.05
N ARG A 130 6.81 -5.08 -17.01
CA ARG A 130 6.59 -3.72 -17.53
C ARG A 130 5.49 -3.02 -16.75
N VAL A 131 5.60 -1.70 -16.58
CA VAL A 131 4.62 -0.91 -15.84
C VAL A 131 3.30 -0.86 -16.58
N THR A 132 2.21 -1.23 -15.91
CA THR A 132 0.84 -1.17 -16.44
C THR A 132 0.02 -0.05 -15.83
N LEU A 133 0.37 0.42 -14.63
CA LEU A 133 -0.34 1.50 -13.95
C LEU A 133 0.61 2.34 -13.09
N PHE A 134 0.50 3.66 -13.22
CA PHE A 134 0.91 4.62 -12.20
C PHE A 134 -0.35 5.15 -11.52
N ASP A 135 -0.46 5.03 -10.20
CA ASP A 135 -1.58 5.51 -9.40
C ASP A 135 -1.06 6.47 -8.33
N SER A 136 -1.39 7.75 -8.46
CA SER A 136 -0.79 8.83 -7.68
C SER A 136 -1.82 9.57 -6.83
N VAL A 137 -1.45 9.91 -5.61
CA VAL A 137 -2.07 10.99 -4.85
C VAL A 137 -1.08 12.16 -4.84
N ALA A 138 -1.43 13.23 -5.54
CA ALA A 138 -0.62 14.41 -5.74
C ALA A 138 -1.19 15.59 -4.93
N SER A 139 -0.81 15.67 -3.65
CA SER A 139 -1.23 16.75 -2.77
C SER A 139 -0.43 18.03 -3.04
N THR A 140 -1.09 19.19 -2.92
CA THR A 140 -0.50 20.51 -3.21
C THR A 140 -1.23 21.60 -2.42
N THR A 141 -0.95 22.88 -2.69
CA THR A 141 -1.62 24.01 -2.02
C THR A 141 -3.14 23.84 -2.00
N GLY A 142 -3.73 23.88 -0.80
CA GLY A 142 -5.15 23.65 -0.57
C GLY A 142 -5.50 22.23 -0.13
N SER A 143 -4.61 21.25 -0.30
CA SER A 143 -4.71 19.92 0.29
C SER A 143 -4.77 19.96 1.82
N TRP A 144 -5.27 18.89 2.42
CA TRP A 144 -5.45 18.78 3.87
C TRP A 144 -4.12 18.96 4.60
N LEU A 145 -4.08 19.96 5.49
CA LEU A 145 -2.92 20.30 6.33
C LEU A 145 -1.61 20.53 5.56
N PHE A 146 -1.70 20.85 4.26
CA PHE A 146 -0.56 20.83 3.35
C PHE A 146 0.52 21.88 3.67
N ASP A 147 1.74 21.40 3.87
CA ASP A 147 2.99 22.15 3.97
C ASP A 147 4.17 21.25 3.56
N ALA A 148 4.63 21.38 2.30
CA ALA A 148 5.73 20.58 1.77
C ALA A 148 7.06 20.83 2.48
N LYS A 149 7.32 22.05 2.96
CA LYS A 149 8.57 22.39 3.66
C LYS A 149 8.62 21.72 5.02
N LYS A 150 7.52 21.76 5.77
CA LYS A 150 7.40 21.03 7.03
C LYS A 150 7.45 19.53 6.82
N THR A 151 6.78 19.02 5.79
CA THR A 151 6.89 17.60 5.42
C THR A 151 8.36 17.21 5.26
N LEU A 152 9.13 17.93 4.42
CA LEU A 152 10.57 17.70 4.25
C LEU A 152 11.34 17.79 5.57
N GLU A 153 11.05 18.80 6.39
CA GLU A 153 11.71 19.01 7.69
C GLU A 153 11.57 17.80 8.61
N TYR A 154 10.40 17.16 8.63
CA TYR A 154 10.16 16.00 9.51
C TYR A 154 10.68 14.70 8.91
N VAL A 155 10.36 14.40 7.65
CA VAL A 155 10.75 13.12 7.02
C VAL A 155 12.26 12.98 6.85
N SER A 156 13.00 14.09 6.75
CA SER A 156 14.47 14.08 6.70
C SER A 156 15.15 13.72 8.03
N LYS A 157 14.40 13.72 9.14
CA LYS A 157 14.91 13.35 10.48
C LYS A 157 14.66 11.88 10.82
N GLU A 158 13.92 11.16 9.98
CA GLU A 158 13.54 9.78 10.21
C GLU A 158 14.61 8.80 9.73
N THR A 159 14.63 7.60 10.31
CA THR A 159 15.54 6.53 9.92
C THR A 159 14.76 5.43 9.20
N TRP A 160 15.06 5.23 7.93
CA TRP A 160 14.40 4.25 7.06
C TRP A 160 15.40 3.20 6.57
N ASP A 161 16.17 2.62 7.49
CA ASP A 161 17.07 1.51 7.16
C ASP A 161 16.27 0.21 6.95
N PRO A 162 16.72 -0.68 6.05
CA PRO A 162 16.16 -2.02 5.95
C PRO A 162 16.22 -2.77 7.29
N ILE A 163 15.13 -3.44 7.66
CA ILE A 163 15.13 -4.33 8.82
C ILE A 163 15.97 -5.58 8.47
N PRO A 164 16.78 -6.11 9.41
CA PRO A 164 17.39 -7.44 9.25
C PRO A 164 16.33 -8.51 8.97
N GLU A 165 16.57 -9.40 8.01
CA GLU A 165 15.60 -10.43 7.58
C GLU A 165 15.01 -11.25 8.73
N SER A 166 15.83 -11.61 9.73
CA SER A 166 15.39 -12.36 10.91
C SER A 166 14.42 -11.61 11.82
N LYS A 167 14.17 -10.32 11.56
CA LYS A 167 13.27 -9.44 12.32
C LYS A 167 12.12 -8.90 11.46
N TRP A 168 11.98 -9.37 10.22
CA TRP A 168 10.85 -8.97 9.38
C TRP A 168 9.54 -9.43 10.02
N ASP A 169 8.61 -8.50 10.12
CA ASP A 169 7.22 -8.87 10.37
C ASP A 169 6.66 -9.61 9.15
N THR A 170 5.64 -10.43 9.37
CA THR A 170 4.94 -11.07 8.26
C THR A 170 4.20 -10.01 7.44
N ARG A 171 4.05 -10.25 6.15
CA ARG A 171 3.28 -9.38 5.25
C ARG A 171 1.86 -9.15 5.80
N GLU A 172 1.24 -10.21 6.32
CA GLU A 172 -0.11 -10.19 6.89
C GLU A 172 -0.18 -9.29 8.12
N HIS A 173 0.85 -9.32 8.98
CA HIS A 173 0.92 -8.45 10.17
C HIS A 173 1.07 -6.97 9.79
N ILE A 174 1.94 -6.68 8.82
CA ILE A 174 2.12 -5.31 8.30
C ILE A 174 0.81 -4.79 7.70
N GLN A 175 0.14 -5.60 6.87
CA GLN A 175 -1.14 -5.22 6.29
C GLN A 175 -2.22 -5.01 7.36
N ALA A 176 -2.31 -5.92 8.34
CA ALA A 176 -3.31 -5.84 9.42
C ALA A 176 -3.16 -4.56 10.26
N ALA A 177 -1.93 -4.08 10.48
CA ALA A 177 -1.70 -2.81 11.17
C ALA A 177 -2.26 -1.61 10.37
N GLY A 178 -2.02 -1.58 9.05
CA GLY A 178 -2.58 -0.55 8.17
C GLY A 178 -4.11 -0.64 8.08
N ASP A 179 -4.67 -1.85 7.98
CA ASP A 179 -6.11 -2.09 7.95
C ASP A 179 -6.81 -1.63 9.23
N ALA A 180 -6.22 -1.93 10.40
CA ALA A 180 -6.72 -1.45 11.68
C ALA A 180 -6.74 0.07 11.74
N TYR A 181 -5.70 0.76 11.25
CA TYR A 181 -5.68 2.23 11.21
C TYR A 181 -6.79 2.76 10.29
N MET A 182 -6.90 2.22 9.07
CA MET A 182 -7.89 2.65 8.08
C MET A 182 -9.34 2.42 8.53
N SER A 183 -9.59 1.54 9.51
CA SER A 183 -10.91 1.24 10.04
C SER A 183 -11.30 2.07 11.28
N MET A 184 -10.47 3.02 11.72
CA MET A 184 -10.82 3.88 12.86
C MET A 184 -12.02 4.81 12.59
N TRP A 185 -12.36 5.05 11.32
CA TRP A 185 -13.48 5.92 10.96
C TRP A 185 -14.86 5.30 11.25
N ASP A 186 -14.98 3.97 11.16
CA ASP A 186 -16.26 3.25 11.24
C ASP A 186 -16.26 2.12 12.29
N ASN A 187 -15.17 1.92 13.02
CA ASN A 187 -15.06 0.87 14.02
C ASN A 187 -14.37 1.35 15.32
N ALA A 188 -15.17 1.41 16.40
CA ALA A 188 -14.74 1.88 17.71
C ALA A 188 -13.64 1.05 18.39
N THR A 189 -13.40 -0.18 17.94
CA THR A 189 -12.33 -1.05 18.48
C THR A 189 -11.04 -0.99 17.68
N ALA A 190 -11.06 -0.40 16.47
CA ALA A 190 -9.95 -0.45 15.53
C ALA A 190 -8.68 0.23 16.06
N ALA A 191 -8.81 1.35 16.76
CA ALA A 191 -7.68 2.04 17.39
C ALA A 191 -6.92 1.16 18.40
N SER A 192 -7.60 0.22 19.06
CA SER A 192 -6.96 -0.74 19.99
C SER A 192 -6.26 -1.89 19.27
N ALA A 193 -6.61 -2.15 18.01
CA ALA A 193 -6.00 -3.19 17.18
C ALA A 193 -4.74 -2.70 16.47
N VAL A 194 -4.57 -1.39 16.28
CA VAL A 194 -3.33 -0.84 15.71
C VAL A 194 -2.18 -1.12 16.69
N PRO A 195 -1.07 -1.74 16.24
CA PRO A 195 0.04 -2.05 17.11
C PRO A 195 0.92 -0.80 17.32
N TRP A 196 0.44 0.19 18.07
CA TRP A 196 1.18 1.44 18.32
C TRP A 196 2.56 1.18 18.95
N GLY A 197 3.60 1.82 18.40
CA GLY A 197 4.94 1.84 18.97
C GLY A 197 5.18 3.04 19.88
N THR A 198 6.29 3.00 20.60
CA THR A 198 6.82 4.16 21.35
C THR A 198 8.34 4.16 21.21
N PRO A 199 8.94 5.16 20.56
CA PRO A 199 8.30 6.36 20.02
C PRO A 199 7.56 6.08 18.69
N CYS A 200 6.52 6.86 18.38
CA CYS A 200 5.82 6.81 17.09
C CYS A 200 5.41 8.23 16.67
N THR A 201 5.66 8.62 15.41
CA THR A 201 5.33 9.96 14.91
C THR A 201 4.44 9.92 13.66
N ARG A 202 3.61 10.95 13.50
CA ARG A 202 2.75 11.13 12.33
C ARG A 202 3.05 12.45 11.63
N VAL A 203 3.22 12.42 10.32
CA VAL A 203 3.26 13.58 9.42
C VAL A 203 2.04 13.52 8.53
N GLU A 204 1.09 14.42 8.76
CA GLU A 204 -0.19 14.49 8.05
C GLU A 204 -0.26 15.79 7.26
N GLY A 205 -0.02 15.71 5.95
CA GLY A 205 0.09 16.89 5.07
C GLY A 205 1.24 17.85 5.42
N GLY A 206 2.04 17.58 6.45
CA GLY A 206 3.05 18.52 6.99
C GLY A 206 2.74 18.98 8.42
N ALA A 207 1.56 18.64 8.95
CA ALA A 207 1.29 18.70 10.39
C ALA A 207 1.98 17.53 11.10
N PHE A 208 2.76 17.83 12.13
CA PHE A 208 3.50 16.82 12.90
C PHE A 208 2.83 16.52 14.24
N ALA A 209 2.73 15.23 14.55
CA ALA A 209 2.38 14.74 15.87
C ALA A 209 3.53 13.88 16.42
N SER A 210 3.99 14.21 17.63
CA SER A 210 5.01 13.45 18.36
C SER A 210 4.51 12.10 18.91
N SER A 211 3.19 11.84 18.79
CA SER A 211 2.55 10.56 19.03
C SER A 211 1.61 10.24 17.88
N CYS A 212 1.65 9.01 17.38
CA CYS A 212 0.75 8.52 16.33
C CYS A 212 -0.73 8.45 16.75
N THR A 213 -1.02 8.47 18.05
CA THR A 213 -2.39 8.45 18.59
C THR A 213 -2.99 9.84 18.74
N SER A 214 -2.20 10.91 18.59
CA SER A 214 -2.70 12.28 18.70
C SER A 214 -3.60 12.63 17.53
N GLY A 215 -4.82 13.07 17.82
CA GLY A 215 -5.78 13.50 16.79
C GLY A 215 -6.21 12.39 15.85
N ILE A 216 -6.22 11.12 16.30
CA ILE A 216 -6.92 10.04 15.58
C ILE A 216 -8.45 10.22 15.71
N PRO A 217 -9.25 9.68 14.79
CA PRO A 217 -10.70 9.74 14.89
C PRO A 217 -11.20 9.18 16.23
N SER A 218 -12.08 9.92 16.89
CA SER A 218 -12.80 9.46 18.11
C SER A 218 -14.27 9.18 17.83
N ASN A 219 -14.79 9.70 16.72
CA ASN A 219 -16.15 9.46 16.24
C ASN A 219 -16.10 8.34 15.19
N ASN A 220 -16.34 7.11 15.64
CA ASN A 220 -16.18 5.90 14.83
C ASN A 220 -17.48 5.51 14.08
N ASN A 221 -18.30 6.51 13.75
CA ASN A 221 -19.57 6.35 13.01
C ASN A 221 -19.52 7.11 11.66
N GLN A 222 -18.32 7.35 11.14
CA GLN A 222 -18.10 8.03 9.86
C GLN A 222 -18.12 7.02 8.72
N ALA A 223 -18.24 7.50 7.48
CA ALA A 223 -18.13 6.63 6.32
C ALA A 223 -16.73 5.98 6.28
N PRO A 224 -16.63 4.68 5.95
CA PRO A 224 -15.35 3.96 5.93
C PRO A 224 -14.42 4.45 4.83
N ASN A 225 -13.11 4.29 5.02
CA ASN A 225 -12.15 4.49 3.92
C ASN A 225 -12.24 3.33 2.93
N THR A 226 -12.67 3.62 1.70
CA THR A 226 -12.93 2.62 0.65
C THR A 226 -11.80 2.57 -0.39
N ARG A 227 -11.94 1.66 -1.36
CA ARG A 227 -11.03 1.53 -2.51
C ARG A 227 -9.55 1.41 -2.10
N ARG A 228 -9.26 0.68 -1.03
CA ARG A 228 -7.89 0.51 -0.51
C ARG A 228 -7.03 -0.27 -1.49
N ARG A 229 -5.84 0.25 -1.79
CA ARG A 229 -4.86 -0.33 -2.73
C ARG A 229 -3.51 -0.35 -2.05
N TYR A 230 -2.89 -1.52 -2.00
CA TYR A 230 -1.75 -1.77 -1.12
C TYR A 230 -0.45 -1.92 -1.90
N VAL A 231 0.65 -1.50 -1.28
CA VAL A 231 2.03 -1.88 -1.59
C VAL A 231 2.69 -2.19 -0.26
N ILE A 232 3.22 -3.40 -0.09
CA ILE A 232 3.81 -3.85 1.18
C ILE A 232 5.24 -4.34 0.94
N ASP A 233 6.18 -3.82 1.73
CA ASP A 233 7.59 -4.17 1.70
C ASP A 233 8.02 -4.66 3.08
N GLN A 234 8.31 -5.97 3.21
CA GLN A 234 8.73 -6.58 4.47
C GLN A 234 10.14 -6.14 4.88
N ALA A 235 11.04 -5.90 3.91
CA ALA A 235 12.40 -5.44 4.19
C ALA A 235 12.37 -4.04 4.81
N MET A 236 11.46 -3.21 4.34
CA MET A 236 11.20 -1.88 4.89
C MET A 236 10.09 -1.88 5.94
N GLY A 237 9.61 -3.05 6.39
CA GLY A 237 8.47 -3.22 7.30
C GLY A 237 7.36 -2.19 7.07
N SER A 238 7.01 -1.92 5.82
CA SER A 238 6.18 -0.78 5.44
C SER A 238 4.97 -1.22 4.62
N VAL A 239 3.86 -0.51 4.78
CA VAL A 239 2.71 -0.59 3.90
C VAL A 239 2.25 0.80 3.50
N ASN A 240 2.11 1.03 2.20
CA ASN A 240 1.34 2.14 1.67
C ASN A 240 -0.06 1.68 1.27
N ILE A 241 -1.05 2.50 1.60
CA ILE A 241 -2.45 2.33 1.23
C ILE A 241 -2.93 3.61 0.53
N LEU A 242 -3.27 3.51 -0.75
CA LEU A 242 -4.07 4.53 -1.42
C LEU A 242 -5.56 4.19 -1.26
N CYS A 243 -6.39 5.16 -0.93
CA CYS A 243 -7.82 4.94 -0.68
C CYS A 243 -8.68 6.15 -1.09
N VAL A 244 -9.99 6.00 -0.93
CA VAL A 244 -10.93 7.14 -0.89
C VAL A 244 -11.24 7.40 0.58
N TRP A 245 -10.93 8.61 1.04
CA TRP A 245 -11.38 9.06 2.36
C TRP A 245 -12.78 9.67 2.22
N GLU A 246 -13.79 8.81 2.35
CA GLU A 246 -15.21 9.15 2.13
C GLU A 246 -15.66 10.34 3.01
N HIS A 247 -15.24 10.35 4.28
CA HIS A 247 -15.61 11.41 5.21
C HIS A 247 -15.00 12.77 4.86
N MET A 248 -13.82 12.80 4.24
CA MET A 248 -13.14 14.02 3.79
C MET A 248 -13.51 14.31 2.33
N MET A 249 -14.75 14.73 2.06
CA MET A 249 -15.15 15.17 0.71
C MET A 249 -14.87 14.14 -0.42
N ASN A 250 -14.87 12.83 -0.10
CA ASN A 250 -14.41 11.75 -0.98
C ASN A 250 -12.98 11.96 -1.52
N ALA A 251 -12.08 12.45 -0.66
CA ALA A 251 -10.72 12.80 -1.03
C ALA A 251 -9.91 11.58 -1.47
N ALA A 252 -8.96 11.83 -2.37
CA ALA A 252 -7.89 10.91 -2.64
C ALA A 252 -6.87 10.98 -1.52
N ASP A 253 -6.55 9.83 -0.96
CA ASP A 253 -5.79 9.77 0.28
C ASP A 253 -4.73 8.68 0.21
N SER A 254 -3.55 8.98 0.78
CA SER A 254 -2.41 8.09 0.88
C SER A 254 -2.02 7.97 2.33
N HIS A 255 -1.83 6.74 2.80
CA HIS A 255 -1.28 6.46 4.11
C HIS A 255 -0.11 5.49 3.98
N GLU A 256 1.08 5.88 4.41
CA GLU A 256 2.20 4.97 4.60
C GLU A 256 2.46 4.72 6.09
N PHE A 257 2.63 3.46 6.45
CA PHE A 257 2.94 3.02 7.80
C PHE A 257 4.25 2.28 7.81
N ARG A 258 5.22 2.75 8.60
CA ARG A 258 6.42 1.99 8.95
C ARG A 258 6.19 1.24 10.25
N LEU A 259 6.49 -0.05 10.26
CA LEU A 259 6.53 -0.89 11.45
C LEU A 259 7.97 -1.30 11.76
N GLU A 260 8.31 -1.33 13.04
CA GLU A 260 9.56 -1.87 13.56
C GLU A 260 9.25 -2.81 14.73
N ASN A 261 9.74 -4.06 14.66
CA ASN A 261 9.46 -5.11 15.65
C ASN A 261 7.96 -5.26 15.94
N GLY A 262 7.14 -5.30 14.89
CA GLY A 262 5.70 -5.46 14.97
C GLY A 262 4.93 -4.23 15.41
N LYS A 263 5.58 -3.07 15.59
CA LYS A 263 4.96 -1.84 16.11
C LYS A 263 5.09 -0.67 15.15
N VAL A 264 4.03 0.14 15.01
CA VAL A 264 4.04 1.35 14.16
C VAL A 264 5.04 2.36 14.70
N ARG A 265 5.90 2.85 13.82
CA ARG A 265 6.99 3.80 14.08
C ARG A 265 6.75 5.15 13.41
N TYR A 266 6.38 5.14 12.12
CA TYR A 266 6.13 6.34 11.32
C TYR A 266 4.82 6.21 10.57
N ILE A 267 4.08 7.32 10.45
CA ILE A 267 2.85 7.44 9.67
C ILE A 267 2.93 8.67 8.79
N HIS A 268 2.85 8.49 7.48
CA HIS A 268 2.82 9.59 6.53
C HIS A 268 1.47 9.62 5.85
N THR A 269 0.88 10.80 5.72
CA THR A 269 -0.40 10.94 5.01
C THR A 269 -0.41 12.10 4.03
N MET A 270 -1.14 11.90 2.93
CA MET A 270 -1.31 12.88 1.86
C MET A 270 -2.77 12.84 1.40
N THR A 271 -3.46 13.97 1.43
CA THR A 271 -4.89 14.03 1.08
C THR A 271 -5.17 15.13 0.07
N GLU A 272 -5.89 14.82 -1.00
CA GLU A 272 -6.29 15.74 -2.06
C GLU A 272 -7.80 15.68 -2.31
N CYS A 273 -8.47 16.84 -2.33
CA CYS A 273 -9.93 16.94 -2.31
C CYS A 273 -10.56 17.25 -3.68
N GLY A 274 -9.96 16.76 -4.76
CA GLY A 274 -10.46 16.89 -6.14
C GLY A 274 -10.21 18.27 -6.74
N GLY A 275 -9.02 18.83 -6.53
CA GLY A 275 -8.63 20.17 -6.97
C GLY A 275 -9.24 21.31 -6.17
N ARG A 276 -9.80 21.01 -4.98
CA ARG A 276 -10.46 21.98 -4.09
C ARG A 276 -9.70 22.07 -2.78
N THR A 277 -9.85 23.21 -2.08
CA THR A 277 -9.38 23.30 -0.70
C THR A 277 -10.10 22.29 0.18
N CYS A 278 -9.33 21.40 0.79
CA CYS A 278 -9.82 20.39 1.72
C CYS A 278 -10.41 21.02 2.98
N ARG A 279 -11.53 20.48 3.44
CA ARG A 279 -12.22 20.88 4.68
C ARG A 279 -13.17 19.78 5.15
N LEU A 280 -13.31 19.66 6.47
CA LEU A 280 -14.36 18.88 7.13
C LEU A 280 -15.57 19.77 7.45
#